data_AF-A0A5C0ZHY2-F1
#
_entry.id   AF-A0A5C0ZHY2-F1
#
_cell.length_a   1.000
_cell.length_b   1.000
_cell.length_c   1.000
_cell.angle_alpha   90.00
_cell.angle_beta   90.00
_cell.angle_gamma   90.00
#
_symmetry.space_group_name_H-M   'P 1'
#
loop_
_entity.id
_entity.type
_entity.pdbx_description
1 polymer ?
#
loop_
_entity_poly.entity_id
_entity_poly.type
_entity_poly.pdbx_seq_one_letter_code
_entity_poly.pdbx_strand_id
1 'polypeptide(L)' 'MKIYTTLIYAVCPRTGELLTYEGPYIKAISESDARRILDSTGRGYCHVSDILDSEVDEHTGKTTIYHNNN' A
#
# COMPACT_ATOMS: atom_id res chain seq x y z
N MET A 1 6.68 -3.04 -12.92
CA MET A 1 5.59 -3.20 -11.93
C MET A 1 5.96 -2.61 -10.56
N LYS A 2 5.06 -1.88 -9.91
CA LYS A 2 5.28 -1.19 -8.63
C LYS A 2 4.60 -1.91 -7.47
N ILE A 3 5.22 -1.91 -6.29
CA ILE A 3 4.67 -2.42 -5.04
C ILE A 3 4.41 -1.23 -4.11
N TYR A 4 3.14 -1.02 -3.80
CA TYR A 4 2.67 0.04 -2.91
C TYR A 4 2.38 -0.50 -1.52
N THR A 5 2.76 0.26 -0.50
CA THR A 5 2.31 0.01 0.87
C THR A 5 0.87 0.47 1.02
N THR A 6 0.08 -0.22 1.83
CA THR A 6 -1.26 0.23 2.20
C THR A 6 -1.36 0.49 3.69
N LEU A 7 -2.29 1.35 4.08
CA LEU A 7 -2.57 1.70 5.47
C LEU A 7 -4.03 1.38 5.81
N ILE A 8 -4.25 1.01 7.06
CA ILE A 8 -5.58 0.79 7.63
C ILE A 8 -5.75 1.77 8.79
N TYR A 9 -6.82 2.55 8.76
CA TYR A 9 -7.18 3.43 9.86
C TYR A 9 -8.29 2.81 10.68
N ALA A 10 -8.08 2.68 11.99
CA ALA A 10 -9.07 2.13 12.90
C ALA A 10 -9.13 2.94 14.20
N VAL A 11 -10.33 3.15 14.72
CA VAL A 11 -10.52 3.83 16.01
C VAL A 11 -10.37 2.83 17.14
N CYS A 12 -9.49 3.13 18.11
CA CYS A 12 -9.33 2.32 19.31
C CYS A 12 -10.61 2.38 20.15
N PRO A 13 -11.29 1.24 20.43
CA PRO A 13 -12.55 1.26 21.17
C PRO A 13 -12.37 1.61 22.66
N ARG A 14 -11.14 1.58 23.18
CA ARG A 14 -10.83 1.89 24.59
C ARG A 14 -10.46 3.36 24.79
N THR A 15 -9.69 3.94 23.88
CA THR A 15 -9.16 5.32 24.01
C THR A 15 -9.87 6.31 23.09
N GLY A 16 -10.56 5.85 22.05
CA GLY A 16 -11.19 6.69 21.02
C GLY A 16 -10.20 7.27 20.00
N GLU A 17 -8.91 6.93 20.09
CA GLU A 17 -7.88 7.45 19.21
C GLU A 17 -7.92 6.78 17.83
N LEU A 18 -7.64 7.55 16.78
CA LEU A 18 -7.41 7.01 15.44
C LEU A 18 -6.01 6.41 15.37
N LEU A 19 -5.94 5.10 15.14
CA LEU A 19 -4.70 4.36 14.99
C LEU A 19 -4.49 3.99 13.52
N THR A 20 -3.23 4.01 13.10
CA THR A 20 -2.80 3.65 11.74
C THR A 20 -2.03 2.33 11.81
N TYR A 21 -2.39 1.40 10.95
CA TYR A 21 -1.75 0.09 10.82
C TYR A 21 -1.27 -0.13 9.40
N GLU A 22 -0.22 -0.93 9.24
CA GLU A 22 0.21 -1.40 7.93
C GLU A 22 -0.79 -2.43 7.39
N GLY A 23 -1.25 -2.19 6.17
CA GLY A 23 -2.07 -3.10 5.40
C GLY A 23 -1.23 -3.97 4.44
N PRO A 24 -1.88 -4.83 3.64
CA PRO A 24 -1.19 -5.66 2.67
C PRO A 24 -0.53 -4.83 1.56
N TYR A 25 0.64 -5.25 1.10
CA TYR A 25 1.25 -4.67 -0.09
C TYR A 25 0.42 -4.94 -1.34
N ILE A 26 0.43 -3.99 -2.29
CA ILE A 26 -0.29 -4.12 -3.55
C ILE A 26 0.62 -3.87 -4.73
N LYS A 27 0.55 -4.81 -5.68
CA LYS A 27 1.23 -4.69 -6.96
C LYS A 27 0.30 -4.00 -7.95
N ALA A 28 0.75 -2.89 -8.53
CA ALA A 28 0.01 -2.15 -9.55
C ALA A 28 0.95 -1.41 -10.50
N ILE A 29 0.43 -0.97 -11.63
CA ILE A 29 1.16 -0.15 -12.61
C ILE A 29 1.20 1.32 -12.16
N SER A 30 0.13 1.75 -11.49
CA SER A 30 -0.05 3.10 -10.97
C SER A 30 -0.76 3.08 -9.61
N GLU A 31 -0.69 4.19 -8.88
CA GLU A 31 -1.43 4.36 -7.62
C GLU A 31 -2.95 4.32 -7.85
N SER A 32 -3.43 4.90 -8.95
CA SER A 32 -4.83 4.86 -9.35
C SER A 32 -5.30 3.42 -9.60
N ASP A 33 -4.46 2.58 -10.21
CA ASP A 33 -4.74 1.16 -10.36
C ASP A 33 -4.71 0.42 -9.03
N ALA A 34 -3.78 0.75 -8.13
CA ALA A 34 -3.74 0.15 -6.79
C ALA A 34 -5.04 0.43 -6.02
N ARG A 35 -5.57 1.65 -6.08
CA ARG A 35 -6.88 2.02 -5.49
C ARG A 35 -8.02 1.23 -6.11
N ARG A 36 -8.08 1.16 -7.44
CA ARG A 36 -9.09 0.39 -8.16
C ARG A 36 -9.06 -1.11 -7.78
N ILE A 37 -7.87 -1.69 -7.60
CA ILE A 37 -7.71 -3.07 -7.14
C ILE A 37 -8.24 -3.24 -5.72
N LEU A 38 -7.95 -2.31 -4.81
CA LEU A 38 -8.47 -2.34 -3.44
C LEU A 38 -10.00 -2.35 -3.42
N ASP A 39 -10.61 -1.42 -4.14
CA ASP A 39 -12.07 -1.27 -4.18
C ASP A 39 -12.75 -2.52 -4.76
N SER A 40 -12.20 -3.05 -5.85
CA SER A 40 -12.77 -4.23 -6.53
C SER A 40 -12.54 -5.55 -5.79
N THR A 41 -11.57 -5.63 -4.89
CA THR A 41 -11.24 -6.86 -4.14
C THR A 41 -11.79 -6.89 -2.72
N GLY A 42 -12.72 -5.98 -2.38
CA GLY A 42 -13.32 -5.88 -1.04
C GLY A 42 -12.37 -5.32 0.02
N ARG A 43 -11.29 -4.65 -0.41
CA ARG A 43 -10.28 -4.03 0.45
C ARG A 43 -10.32 -2.49 0.39
N GLY A 44 -11.46 -1.91 0.01
CA GLY A 44 -11.64 -0.44 -0.05
C GLY A 44 -11.48 0.28 1.30
N TYR A 45 -11.37 -0.47 2.41
CA TYR A 45 -11.01 0.08 3.72
C TYR A 45 -9.50 0.34 3.87
N CYS A 46 -8.66 -0.22 2.98
CA CYS A 46 -7.24 0.09 2.93
C CYS A 46 -7.00 1.34 2.08
N HIS A 47 -6.01 2.13 2.46
CA HIS A 47 -5.57 3.31 1.73
C HIS A 47 -4.21 3.04 1.10
N VAL A 48 -4.04 3.40 -0.18
CA VAL A 48 -2.71 3.36 -0.80
C VAL A 48 -1.88 4.48 -0.18
N SER A 49 -0.74 4.12 0.40
CA SER A 49 0.23 5.06 0.96
C SER A 49 1.00 5.74 -0.17
N ASP A 50 1.48 6.96 0.06
CA ASP A 50 2.44 7.64 -0.82
C ASP A 50 3.83 6.96 -0.80
N ILE A 51 4.00 5.95 0.04
CA ILE A 51 5.22 5.15 0.15
C ILE A 51 5.19 4.02 -0.90
N LEU A 52 6.09 4.14 -1.87
CA LEU A 52 6.46 3.06 -2.76
C LEU A 52 7.46 2.15 -2.04
N ASP A 53 7.17 0.85 -1.93
CA ASP A 53 8.05 -0.12 -1.29
C ASP A 53 9.14 -0.60 -2.27
N SER A 54 8.74 -0.96 -3.48
CA SER A 54 9.67 -1.46 -4.48
C SER A 54 9.13 -1.33 -5.90
N GLU A 55 10.05 -1.29 -6.85
CA GLU A 55 9.74 -1.32 -8.28
C GLU A 55 10.57 -2.39 -8.99
N VAL A 56 9.89 -3.20 -9.79
CA VAL A 56 10.50 -4.21 -10.64
C VAL A 56 10.51 -3.70 -12.07
N ASP A 57 11.70 -3.54 -12.63
CA ASP A 57 11.91 -3.28 -14.06
C ASP A 57 11.56 -4.54 -14.86
N GLU A 58 10.60 -4.42 -15.77
CA GLU A 58 10.08 -5.55 -16.54
C GLU A 58 10.99 -5.98 -17.69
N HIS A 59 11.93 -5.12 -18.11
CA HIS A 59 12.87 -5.41 -19.19
C HIS A 59 14.16 -6.06 -18.65
N THR A 60 14.62 -5.62 -17.47
CA THR A 60 15.87 -6.10 -16.88
C THR A 60 15.67 -7.10 -15.74
N GLY A 61 14.44 -7.22 -15.20
CA GLY A 61 14.14 -8.02 -14.01
C GLY A 61 14.73 -7.45 -12.71
N LYS A 62 15.37 -6.27 -12.77
CA LYS A 62 16.00 -5.64 -11.62
C LYS A 62 14.94 -5.08 -10.68
N THR A 63 15.05 -5.40 -9.40
CA THR A 63 14.20 -4.81 -8.35
C THR A 63 14.95 -3.68 -7.67
N THR A 64 14.33 -2.51 -7.61
CA THR A 64 14.75 -1.38 -6.78
C THR A 64 13.86 -1.37 -5.54
N ILE A 65 14.48 -1.53 -4.37
CA ILE A 65 13.76 -1.51 -3.08
C ILE A 65 13.97 -0.15 -2.44
N TYR A 66 12.87 0.49 -2.07
CA TYR A 66 12.81 1.77 -1.39
C TYR A 66 12.41 1.49 0.07
N HIS A 67 13.35 0.95 0.86
CA HIS A 67 13.10 0.75 2.29
C HIS A 67 12.90 2.10 2.97
N ASN A 68 11.69 2.37 3.47
CA ASN A 68 11.48 3.43 4.44
C ASN A 68 11.86 2.90 5.82
N ASN A 69 13.08 3.22 6.27
CA ASN A 69 13.50 3.05 7.65
C ASN A 69 12.81 4.13 8.50
N ASN A 70 11.59 3.88 8.96
CA ASN A 70 10.94 4.71 9.96
C ASN A 70 10.89 3.98 11.30
#